data_AF-A0A935FQP7-F1
#
_entry.id   AF-A0A935FQP7-F1
#
_cell.length_a   1.000
_cell.length_b   1.000
_cell.length_c   1.000
_cell.angle_alpha   90.00
_cell.angle_beta   90.00
_cell.angle_gamma   90.00
#
_symmetry.space_group_name_H-M   'P 1'
#
loop_
_entity.id
_entity.type
_entity.pdbx_description
1 polymer ?
#
loop_
_entity_poly.entity_id
_entity_poly.type
_entity_poly.pdbx_seq_one_letter_code
_entity_poly.pdbx_strand_id
1 'polypeptide(L)'
;MSNPDKEIEVVWVEGNHDEGLSEIMSLMMGIKVYDEYSWETYGKNFLAIHGHQFDKFLTENVVISNVSSFVYDKVQRLDTETQSISRFIKRKSKGWLRLSNKVASEAMDYGRSKGADAVICGHTHLSMKMESDDITYYNTGCWTDLPSTYIVVDEFGNASLREDVNTPSYITEAVAS
;
A
#
# COMPACT_ATOMS: atom_id res chain seq x y z
N MET A 1 17.12 -14.68 -2.46
CA MET A 1 16.42 -14.67 -3.77
C MET A 1 16.94 -13.51 -4.62
N SER A 2 18.24 -13.47 -4.87
CA SER A 2 18.85 -12.68 -5.94
C SER A 2 19.31 -13.69 -6.99
N ASN A 3 18.79 -13.61 -8.21
CA ASN A 3 19.31 -14.43 -9.31
C ASN A 3 20.58 -13.74 -9.83
N PRO A 4 21.79 -14.29 -9.66
CA PRO A 4 23.02 -13.61 -10.05
C PRO A 4 23.15 -13.43 -11.57
N ASP A 5 22.41 -14.21 -12.35
CA ASP A 5 22.45 -14.20 -13.83
C ASP A 5 21.55 -13.11 -14.45
N LYS A 6 20.82 -12.35 -13.63
CA LYS A 6 20.07 -11.16 -14.06
C LYS A 6 20.40 -10.03 -13.09
N GLU A 7 20.88 -8.90 -13.59
CA GLU A 7 21.11 -7.67 -12.80
C GLU A 7 19.78 -7.10 -12.26
N ILE A 8 19.18 -7.79 -11.29
CA ILE A 8 17.92 -7.41 -10.65
C ILE A 8 18.27 -6.89 -9.27
N GLU A 9 18.14 -5.58 -9.11
CA GLU A 9 18.19 -4.95 -7.79
C GLU A 9 16.87 -5.17 -7.06
N VAL A 10 16.96 -5.56 -5.79
CA VAL A 10 15.81 -5.71 -4.90
C VAL A 10 16.01 -4.75 -3.74
N VAL A 11 15.01 -3.90 -3.51
CA VAL A 11 14.96 -2.95 -2.41
C VAL A 11 13.72 -3.22 -1.58
N TRP A 12 13.84 -3.02 -0.27
CA TRP A 12 12.72 -3.08 0.67
C TRP A 12 12.44 -1.67 1.19
N VAL A 13 11.19 -1.23 1.11
CA VAL A 13 10.74 0.01 1.73
C VAL A 13 9.99 -0.35 3.02
N GLU A 14 10.48 0.14 4.16
CA GLU A 14 10.00 -0.25 5.49
C GLU A 14 8.56 0.22 5.74
N GLY A 15 7.72 -0.70 6.21
CA GLY A 15 6.37 -0.40 6.66
C GLY A 15 6.24 -0.28 8.17
N ASN A 16 5.10 0.23 8.64
CA ASN A 16 4.81 0.40 10.08
C ASN A 16 4.78 -0.91 10.89
N HIS A 17 4.69 -2.07 10.22
CA HIS A 17 4.73 -3.39 10.86
C HIS A 17 6.15 -3.96 10.94
N ASP A 18 7.09 -3.36 10.23
CA ASP A 18 8.48 -3.81 10.12
C ASP A 18 9.41 -3.04 11.09
N GLU A 19 8.91 -1.97 11.72
CA GLU A 19 9.68 -1.11 12.64
C GLU A 19 10.41 -1.98 13.70
N GLY A 20 11.74 -1.92 13.69
CA GLY A 20 12.61 -2.64 14.62
C GLY A 20 13.04 -4.05 14.16
N LEU A 21 12.59 -4.51 12.99
CA LEU A 21 13.03 -5.75 12.34
C LEU A 21 13.88 -5.51 11.09
N SER A 22 13.92 -4.28 10.57
CA SER A 22 14.60 -3.89 9.33
C SER A 22 16.07 -4.28 9.29
N GLU A 23 16.85 -4.01 10.35
CA GLU A 23 18.29 -4.33 10.40
C GLU A 23 18.55 -5.85 10.38
N ILE A 24 17.72 -6.61 11.09
CA ILE A 24 17.79 -8.08 11.12
C ILE A 24 17.38 -8.67 9.77
N MET A 25 16.30 -8.16 9.16
CA MET A 25 15.83 -8.59 7.84
C MET A 25 16.86 -8.29 6.76
N SER A 26 17.48 -7.10 6.80
CA SER A 26 18.54 -6.72 5.85
C SER A 26 19.72 -7.70 5.93
N LEU A 27 20.19 -8.02 7.14
CA LEU A 27 21.28 -8.96 7.36
C LEU A 27 20.94 -10.40 6.91
N MET A 28 19.72 -10.87 7.20
CA MET A 28 19.29 -12.23 6.84
C MET A 28 19.03 -12.39 5.35
N MET A 29 18.46 -11.38 4.69
CA MET A 29 18.02 -11.48 3.29
C MET A 29 19.05 -10.92 2.29
N GLY A 30 20.03 -10.14 2.77
CA GLY A 30 20.98 -9.43 1.92
C GLY A 30 20.33 -8.34 1.07
N ILE A 31 19.18 -7.81 1.51
CA ILE A 31 18.38 -6.80 0.80
C ILE A 31 18.57 -5.44 1.47
N LYS A 32 18.72 -4.39 0.66
CA LYS A 32 18.79 -3.01 1.16
C LYS A 32 17.41 -2.57 1.65
N VAL A 33 17.34 -2.07 2.88
CA VAL A 33 16.12 -1.55 3.50
C VAL A 33 16.20 -0.03 3.56
N TYR A 34 15.10 0.64 3.21
CA TYR A 34 14.99 2.09 3.17
C TYR A 34 13.68 2.56 3.81
N ASP A 35 13.67 3.74 4.43
CA ASP A 35 12.43 4.40 4.87
C ASP A 35 11.59 4.87 3.67
N GLU A 36 12.28 5.36 2.64
CA GLU A 36 11.74 5.77 1.34
C GLU A 36 12.79 5.50 0.26
N TYR A 37 12.33 5.23 -0.96
CA TYR A 37 13.22 4.93 -2.07
C TYR A 37 12.87 5.79 -3.28
N SER A 38 13.84 6.58 -3.75
CA SER A 38 13.71 7.42 -4.94
C SER A 38 14.57 6.88 -6.07
N TRP A 39 14.02 6.90 -7.28
CA TRP A 39 14.75 6.54 -8.49
C TRP A 39 14.26 7.38 -9.68
N GLU A 40 15.09 7.46 -10.70
CA GLU A 40 14.74 8.10 -11.97
C GLU A 40 14.63 7.04 -13.07
N THR A 41 13.67 7.18 -13.96
CA THR A 41 13.59 6.40 -15.20
C THR A 41 13.04 7.28 -16.31
N TYR A 42 13.74 7.33 -17.43
CA TYR A 42 13.36 8.14 -18.60
C TYR A 42 13.08 9.61 -18.26
N GLY A 43 13.90 10.21 -17.38
CA GLY A 43 13.74 11.60 -16.95
C GLY A 43 12.56 11.86 -16.01
N LYS A 44 11.87 10.81 -15.54
CA LYS A 44 10.82 10.91 -14.53
C LYS A 44 11.31 10.40 -13.19
N ASN A 45 11.02 11.15 -12.14
CA ASN A 45 11.36 10.84 -10.76
C ASN A 45 10.21 10.10 -10.09
N PHE A 46 10.54 8.97 -9.46
CA PHE A 46 9.61 8.16 -8.70
C PHE A 46 10.02 8.13 -7.24
N LEU A 47 9.02 8.05 -6.36
CA LEU A 47 9.20 7.92 -4.92
C LEU A 47 8.33 6.77 -4.40
N ALA A 48 8.95 5.76 -3.82
CA ALA A 48 8.27 4.73 -3.04
C ALA A 48 8.38 5.05 -1.55
N ILE A 49 7.25 5.07 -0.86
CA ILE A 49 7.16 5.27 0.59
C ILE A 49 5.93 4.52 1.09
N HIS A 50 6.00 3.83 2.23
CA HIS A 50 4.91 2.94 2.66
C HIS A 50 3.55 3.66 2.80
N GLY A 51 3.54 4.86 3.37
CA GLY A 51 2.35 5.71 3.48
C GLY A 51 1.82 5.88 4.90
N HIS A 52 2.29 5.06 5.86
CA HIS A 52 1.95 5.20 7.29
C HIS A 52 2.43 6.52 7.89
N GLN A 53 3.43 7.15 7.26
CA GLN A 53 3.95 8.46 7.64
C GLN A 53 2.85 9.54 7.60
N PHE A 54 1.83 9.36 6.75
CA PHE A 54 0.72 10.30 6.55
C PHE A 54 -0.50 10.01 7.45
N ASP A 55 -0.45 8.96 8.27
CA ASP A 55 -1.50 8.68 9.26
C ASP A 55 -1.37 9.57 10.52
N LYS A 56 -0.15 9.99 10.87
CA LYS A 56 0.13 10.70 12.13
C LYS A 56 -0.36 12.15 12.14
N PHE A 57 -0.68 12.75 10.98
CA PHE A 57 -1.37 14.04 10.88
C PHE A 57 -2.89 13.97 11.25
N LEU A 58 -3.35 12.88 11.88
CA LEU A 58 -4.74 12.67 12.32
C LEU A 58 -4.97 12.80 13.84
N THR A 59 -4.04 13.32 14.62
CA THR A 59 -4.27 13.59 16.05
C THR A 59 -5.21 14.78 16.37
N GLU A 60 -6.07 15.20 15.45
CA GLU A 60 -7.06 16.27 15.71
C GLU A 60 -8.53 15.84 15.65
N ASN A 61 -8.89 14.59 15.32
CA ASN A 61 -10.31 14.17 15.31
C ASN A 61 -10.58 12.74 15.83
N VAL A 62 -10.10 12.46 17.05
CA VAL A 62 -10.20 11.18 17.78
C VAL A 62 -11.64 10.76 18.14
N VAL A 63 -12.64 11.65 18.04
CA VAL A 63 -14.00 11.34 18.51
C VAL A 63 -14.77 10.39 17.57
N ILE A 64 -14.43 10.36 16.27
CA ILE A 64 -15.15 9.54 15.29
C ILE A 64 -14.66 8.08 15.27
N SER A 65 -13.39 7.83 15.61
CA SER A 65 -12.78 6.49 15.59
C SER A 65 -13.38 5.55 16.64
N ASN A 66 -13.75 6.08 17.81
CA ASN A 66 -14.16 5.24 18.95
C ASN A 66 -15.56 4.63 18.78
N VAL A 67 -16.48 5.34 18.11
CA VAL A 67 -17.83 4.82 17.82
C VAL A 67 -17.77 3.76 16.71
N SER A 68 -16.91 3.94 15.71
CA SER A 68 -16.72 2.94 14.64
C SER A 68 -16.09 1.65 15.15
N SER A 69 -15.12 1.73 16.06
CA SER A 69 -14.45 0.55 16.62
C SER A 69 -15.38 -0.29 17.48
N PHE A 70 -16.30 0.31 18.24
CA PHE A 70 -17.26 -0.42 19.08
C PHE A 70 -18.30 -1.22 18.27
N VAL A 71 -18.81 -0.64 17.19
CA VAL A 71 -19.73 -1.34 16.28
C VAL A 71 -19.00 -2.44 15.49
N TYR A 72 -17.74 -2.18 15.12
CA TYR A 72 -16.90 -3.12 14.39
C TYR A 72 -16.55 -4.38 15.21
N ASP A 73 -16.14 -4.22 16.48
CA ASP A 73 -15.79 -5.34 17.36
C ASP A 73 -16.99 -6.28 17.62
N LYS A 74 -18.20 -5.72 17.61
CA LYS A 74 -19.47 -6.45 17.67
C LYS A 74 -19.80 -7.22 16.40
N VAL A 75 -19.51 -6.66 15.22
CA VAL A 75 -19.76 -7.30 13.92
C VAL A 75 -18.70 -8.38 13.62
N GLN A 76 -17.44 -8.13 13.98
CA GLN A 76 -16.34 -9.08 13.81
C GLN A 76 -16.49 -10.32 14.68
N ARG A 77 -17.12 -10.20 15.86
CA ARG A 77 -17.50 -11.35 16.71
C ARG A 77 -18.66 -12.18 16.18
N LEU A 78 -19.40 -11.69 15.17
CA LEU A 78 -20.56 -12.38 14.60
C LEU A 78 -20.30 -12.95 13.19
N ASP A 79 -19.21 -12.54 12.52
CA ASP A 79 -18.84 -12.97 11.16
C ASP A 79 -17.54 -13.78 11.18
N THR A 80 -17.59 -14.95 11.84
CA THR A 80 -16.44 -15.85 12.01
C THR A 80 -16.12 -16.70 10.77
N GLU A 81 -16.94 -16.69 9.71
CA GLU A 81 -16.82 -17.69 8.64
C GLU A 81 -16.45 -17.19 7.25
N THR A 82 -16.62 -15.90 6.89
CA THR A 82 -16.34 -15.48 5.49
C THR A 82 -15.35 -14.34 5.30
N GLN A 83 -15.16 -13.46 6.29
CA GLN A 83 -14.35 -12.22 6.19
C GLN A 83 -14.62 -11.34 4.94
N SER A 84 -15.54 -11.70 4.04
CA SER A 84 -15.75 -11.08 2.72
C SER A 84 -16.71 -9.90 2.84
N ILE A 85 -17.72 -10.03 3.70
CA ILE A 85 -18.70 -8.98 4.00
C ILE A 85 -18.03 -7.85 4.78
N SER A 86 -17.23 -8.17 5.81
CA SER A 86 -16.45 -7.18 6.55
C SER A 86 -15.43 -6.45 5.66
N ARG A 87 -14.74 -7.15 4.75
CA ARG A 87 -13.86 -6.53 3.72
C ARG A 87 -14.63 -5.61 2.77
N PHE A 88 -15.79 -6.04 2.27
CA PHE A 88 -16.64 -5.23 1.39
C PHE A 88 -17.17 -3.97 2.09
N ILE A 89 -17.63 -4.10 3.34
CA ILE A 89 -18.09 -2.98 4.17
C ILE A 89 -16.94 -2.01 4.47
N LYS A 90 -15.74 -2.52 4.78
CA LYS A 90 -14.55 -1.69 5.01
C LYS A 90 -14.21 -0.84 3.78
N ARG A 91 -14.20 -1.45 2.59
CA ARG A 91 -13.94 -0.78 1.30
C ARG A 91 -15.01 0.26 0.93
N LYS A 92 -16.27 0.03 1.30
CA LYS A 92 -17.39 0.94 1.03
C LYS A 92 -17.62 1.95 2.16
N SER A 93 -16.92 1.83 3.28
CA SER A 93 -17.09 2.77 4.38
C SER A 93 -16.56 4.15 3.95
N LYS A 94 -17.42 5.17 4.05
CA LYS A 94 -17.05 6.55 3.70
C LYS A 94 -15.84 7.04 4.49
N GLY A 95 -15.65 6.52 5.71
CA GLY A 95 -14.48 6.82 6.55
C GLY A 95 -13.18 6.30 5.96
N TRP A 96 -13.15 5.06 5.47
CA TRP A 96 -11.96 4.45 4.87
C TRP A 96 -11.56 5.11 3.56
N LEU A 97 -12.53 5.40 2.69
CA LEU A 97 -12.29 6.14 1.45
C LEU A 97 -11.74 7.53 1.73
N ARG A 98 -12.31 8.23 2.73
CA ARG A 98 -11.82 9.54 3.15
C ARG A 98 -10.39 9.48 3.69
N LEU A 99 -10.07 8.47 4.50
CA LEU A 99 -8.71 8.25 4.99
C LEU A 99 -7.74 7.98 3.84
N SER A 100 -8.11 7.10 2.91
CA SER A 100 -7.28 6.75 1.75
C SER A 100 -7.01 7.96 0.84
N ASN A 101 -8.02 8.79 0.61
CA ASN A 101 -7.87 10.04 -0.15
C ASN A 101 -6.97 11.05 0.58
N LYS A 102 -7.05 11.12 1.92
CA LYS A 102 -6.17 11.98 2.71
C LYS A 102 -4.71 11.54 2.59
N VAL A 103 -4.44 10.25 2.77
CA VAL A 103 -3.10 9.68 2.59
C VAL A 103 -2.59 9.95 1.17
N ALA A 104 -3.41 9.76 0.15
CA ALA A 104 -3.05 10.06 -1.23
C ALA A 104 -2.65 11.53 -1.42
N SER A 105 -3.46 12.47 -0.91
CA SER A 105 -3.19 13.90 -1.00
C SER A 105 -1.87 14.29 -0.31
N GLU A 106 -1.65 13.83 0.93
CA GLU A 106 -0.43 14.15 1.67
C GLU A 106 0.81 13.50 1.05
N ALA A 107 0.68 12.28 0.53
CA ALA A 107 1.75 11.61 -0.21
C ALA A 107 2.12 12.37 -1.49
N MET A 108 1.13 12.91 -2.22
CA MET A 108 1.38 13.74 -3.40
C MET A 108 2.10 15.04 -3.02
N ASP A 109 1.68 15.72 -1.96
CA ASP A 109 2.35 16.95 -1.48
C ASP A 109 3.79 16.67 -1.05
N TYR A 110 4.03 15.54 -0.37
CA TYR A 110 5.37 15.10 -0.03
C TYR A 110 6.21 14.79 -1.28
N GLY A 111 5.65 14.07 -2.25
CA GLY A 111 6.29 13.78 -3.53
C GLY A 111 6.71 15.05 -4.27
N ARG A 112 5.83 16.06 -4.34
CA ARG A 112 6.16 17.37 -4.91
C ARG A 112 7.34 18.03 -4.22
N SER A 113 7.38 17.98 -2.88
CA SER A 113 8.49 18.54 -2.12
C SER A 113 9.83 17.84 -2.41
N LYS A 114 9.78 16.60 -2.91
CA LYS A 114 10.94 15.80 -3.33
C LYS A 114 11.21 15.87 -4.84
N GLY A 115 10.39 16.60 -5.61
CA GLY A 115 10.50 16.68 -7.06
C GLY A 115 10.13 15.39 -7.80
N ALA A 116 9.28 14.54 -7.19
CA ALA A 116 8.79 13.32 -7.81
C ALA A 116 7.63 13.59 -8.78
N ASP A 117 7.64 12.93 -9.94
CA ASP A 117 6.52 12.90 -10.89
C ASP A 117 5.48 11.83 -10.51
N ALA A 118 5.89 10.81 -9.74
CA ALA A 118 4.98 9.83 -9.18
C ALA A 118 5.37 9.35 -7.78
N VAL A 119 4.37 9.15 -6.93
CA VAL A 119 4.52 8.56 -5.58
C VAL A 119 3.77 7.24 -5.51
N ILE A 120 4.44 6.22 -4.98
CA ILE A 120 3.95 4.86 -4.87
C ILE A 120 3.89 4.50 -3.39
N CYS A 121 2.70 4.12 -2.94
CA CYS A 121 2.43 3.75 -1.56
C CYS A 121 1.78 2.39 -1.42
N GLY A 122 1.77 1.91 -0.18
CA GLY A 122 0.96 0.82 0.31
C GLY A 122 0.08 1.32 1.47
N HIS A 123 0.11 0.62 2.60
CA HIS A 123 -0.48 1.05 3.88
C HIS A 123 -2.01 1.13 3.99
N THR A 124 -2.71 1.78 3.06
CA THR A 124 -4.18 1.89 3.11
C THR A 124 -4.89 0.65 2.59
N HIS A 125 -4.17 -0.34 2.06
CA HIS A 125 -4.70 -1.59 1.51
C HIS A 125 -5.76 -1.39 0.40
N LEU A 126 -5.93 -0.16 -0.10
CA LEU A 126 -6.87 0.17 -1.15
C LEU A 126 -6.11 0.48 -2.42
N SER A 127 -6.20 -0.43 -3.39
CA SER A 127 -5.68 -0.20 -4.75
C SER A 127 -6.29 1.08 -5.32
N MET A 128 -5.45 2.06 -5.66
CA MET A 128 -5.89 3.40 -6.02
C MET A 128 -4.89 4.07 -6.95
N LYS A 129 -5.41 4.85 -7.90
CA LYS A 129 -4.65 5.80 -8.69
C LYS A 129 -5.31 7.17 -8.53
N MET A 130 -4.51 8.20 -8.29
CA MET A 130 -4.97 9.59 -8.25
C MET A 130 -3.99 10.46 -9.05
N GLU A 131 -4.51 11.30 -9.92
CA GLU A 131 -3.70 12.14 -10.82
C GLU A 131 -3.97 13.62 -10.54
N SER A 132 -2.89 14.40 -10.54
CA SER A 132 -2.90 15.84 -10.66
C SER A 132 -2.03 16.23 -11.86
N ASP A 133 -2.06 17.50 -12.27
CA ASP A 133 -1.37 17.96 -13.48
C ASP A 133 0.16 17.73 -13.42
N ASP A 134 0.73 17.68 -12.22
CA ASP A 134 2.16 17.65 -11.96
C ASP A 134 2.67 16.37 -11.26
N ILE A 135 1.77 15.53 -10.73
CA ILE A 135 2.17 14.33 -9.98
C ILE A 135 1.08 13.25 -10.01
N THR A 136 1.50 11.99 -10.06
CA THR A 136 0.61 10.83 -9.98
C THR A 136 0.85 10.02 -8.71
N TYR A 137 -0.22 9.71 -7.99
CA TYR A 137 -0.20 8.80 -6.84
C TYR A 137 -0.71 7.41 -7.22
N TYR A 138 -0.03 6.41 -6.71
CA TYR A 138 -0.42 5.01 -6.78
C TYR A 138 -0.44 4.38 -5.41
N ASN A 139 -1.43 3.53 -5.17
CA ASN A 139 -1.47 2.59 -4.05
C ASN A 139 -1.65 1.18 -4.59
N THR A 140 -0.78 0.25 -4.18
CA THR A 140 -0.82 -1.14 -4.66
C THR A 140 -1.83 -2.02 -3.90
N GLY A 141 -2.56 -1.48 -2.93
CA GLY A 141 -3.49 -2.26 -2.14
C GLY A 141 -2.79 -3.28 -1.25
N CYS A 142 -3.36 -4.47 -1.12
CA CYS A 142 -2.77 -5.56 -0.35
C CYS A 142 -2.96 -6.92 -1.04
N TRP A 143 -2.08 -7.86 -0.75
CA TRP A 143 -2.10 -9.21 -1.32
C TRP A 143 -3.12 -10.14 -0.66
N THR A 144 -3.79 -9.68 0.41
CA THR A 144 -4.88 -10.40 1.08
C THR A 144 -6.27 -10.10 0.48
N ASP A 145 -6.35 -9.06 -0.36
CA ASP A 145 -7.57 -8.68 -1.08
C ASP A 145 -7.50 -9.18 -2.53
N LEU A 146 -8.67 -9.47 -3.09
CA LEU A 146 -8.83 -9.96 -4.46
C LEU A 146 -9.58 -8.93 -5.34
N PRO A 147 -9.09 -8.65 -6.56
CA PRO A 147 -7.77 -9.05 -7.08
C PRO A 147 -6.64 -8.34 -6.33
N SER A 148 -5.49 -9.01 -6.20
CA SER A 148 -4.28 -8.35 -5.72
C SER A 148 -3.70 -7.46 -6.82
N THR A 149 -3.04 -6.37 -6.45
CA THR A 149 -2.51 -5.41 -7.42
C THR A 149 -1.05 -5.08 -7.20
N TYR A 150 -0.37 -4.73 -8.28
CA TYR A 150 1.03 -4.33 -8.30
C TYR A 150 1.23 -3.20 -9.32
N ILE A 151 2.34 -2.48 -9.22
CA ILE A 151 2.69 -1.43 -10.17
C ILE A 151 3.86 -1.86 -11.06
N VAL A 152 3.81 -1.47 -12.32
CA VAL A 152 4.90 -1.63 -13.28
C VAL A 152 5.28 -0.25 -13.80
N VAL A 153 6.56 0.08 -13.67
CA VAL A 153 7.20 1.21 -14.37
C VAL A 153 8.03 0.60 -15.49
N ASP A 154 7.75 0.99 -16.75
CA ASP A 154 8.54 0.53 -17.89
C ASP A 154 9.80 1.38 -18.12
N GLU A 155 10.64 0.97 -19.06
CA GLU A 155 11.89 1.66 -19.43
C GLU A 155 11.69 3.07 -20.00
N PHE A 156 10.46 3.44 -20.35
CA PHE A 156 10.07 4.76 -20.84
C PHE A 156 9.39 5.61 -19.75
N GLY A 157 9.43 5.16 -18.49
CA GLY A 157 8.85 5.86 -17.35
C GLY A 157 7.31 5.89 -17.36
N ASN A 158 6.66 4.93 -18.03
CA ASN A 158 5.20 4.78 -17.91
C ASN A 158 4.87 3.87 -16.73
N ALA A 159 4.11 4.41 -15.78
CA ALA A 159 3.64 3.69 -14.60
C ALA A 159 2.19 3.21 -14.77
N SER A 160 1.97 1.91 -14.55
CA SER A 160 0.65 1.29 -14.65
C SER A 160 0.37 0.39 -13.44
N LEU A 161 -0.79 0.60 -12.81
CA LEU A 161 -1.32 -0.28 -11.77
C LEU A 161 -2.02 -1.46 -12.45
N ARG A 162 -1.64 -2.68 -12.08
CA ARG A 162 -2.08 -3.93 -12.71
C ARG A 162 -2.64 -4.89 -11.68
N GLU A 163 -3.59 -5.70 -12.10
CA GLU A 163 -4.14 -6.80 -11.32
C GLU A 163 -3.31 -8.06 -11.57
N ASP A 164 -3.08 -8.86 -10.52
CA ASP A 164 -2.49 -10.19 -10.68
C ASP A 164 -3.57 -11.19 -11.13
N VAL A 165 -3.54 -11.51 -12.43
CA VAL A 165 -4.43 -12.46 -13.09
C VAL A 165 -4.23 -13.91 -12.63
N ASN A 166 -3.14 -14.22 -11.92
CA ASN A 166 -2.87 -15.54 -11.38
C ASN A 166 -3.30 -15.68 -9.91
N THR A 167 -3.95 -14.66 -9.32
CA THR A 167 -4.40 -14.79 -7.93
C THR A 167 -5.39 -15.96 -7.84
N PRO A 168 -5.02 -17.09 -7.20
CA PRO A 168 -5.82 -18.31 -7.33
C PRO A 168 -7.17 -18.10 -6.66
N SER A 169 -8.27 -18.39 -7.37
CA SER A 169 -9.62 -18.42 -6.78
C SER A 169 -9.73 -19.42 -5.64
N TYR A 170 -8.80 -20.36 -5.52
CA TYR A 170 -8.78 -21.47 -4.55
C TYR A 170 -8.60 -21.09 -3.07
N ILE A 171 -8.35 -19.83 -2.72
CA ILE A 171 -8.43 -19.42 -1.30
C ILE A 171 -9.89 -19.52 -0.79
N THR A 172 -10.90 -19.68 -1.66
CA THR A 172 -12.28 -19.99 -1.24
C THR A 172 -12.51 -21.42 -0.76
N GLU A 173 -11.63 -22.40 -1.05
CA GLU A 173 -11.87 -23.81 -0.70
C GLU A 173 -11.13 -24.28 0.57
N ALA A 174 -10.11 -23.57 1.04
CA ALA A 174 -9.38 -23.95 2.26
C ALA A 174 -10.06 -23.49 3.58
N VAL A 175 -11.27 -22.93 3.49
CA VAL A 175 -12.07 -22.48 4.66
C VAL A 175 -13.35 -23.32 4.84
N ALA A 176 -13.47 -24.44 4.11
CA ALA A 176 -14.66 -25.31 4.13
C ALA A 176 -14.35 -26.76 4.58
N SER A 177 -13.39 -26.96 5.49
CA SER A 177 -13.22 -28.24 6.22
C SER A 177 -12.93 -28.04 7.69
#